data_AF-A0AAN9N1W5-F1
#
_entry.id   AF-A0AAN9N1W5-F1
#
_cell.length_a   1.000
_cell.length_b   1.000
_cell.length_c   1.000
_cell.angle_alpha   90.00
_cell.angle_beta   90.00
_cell.angle_gamma   90.00
#
_symmetry.space_group_name_H-M   'P 1'
#
loop_
_entity.id
_entity.type
_entity.pdbx_description
1 polymer ?
#
loop_
_entity_poly.entity_id
_entity_poly.type
_entity_poly.pdbx_seq_one_letter_code
_entity_poly.pdbx_strand_id
1 'polypeptide(L)'
;MNEVTGQLKQLKPQSSDSNKSPLEYAELVLKEAHQYCGFNLVLADICTSTMVYVCNRSKLDNLTVVHVTPGIHVLANAALDAPWPKAERLRHNFKELIEQYGESEYPIKEMVEKLMTNTIKDEECMLPGIHPPEREHPSSSIFVETELLSEGYGTRSSSALFVKSNKEVIFYDKYLDHKQWKEKMVNYKINEG
;
A
#
# COMPACT_ATOMS: atom_id res chain seq x y z
N MET A 1 -15.36 -4.74 -18.72
CA MET A 1 -15.01 -4.52 -17.31
C MET A 1 -13.77 -3.63 -17.31
N ASN A 2 -13.99 -2.32 -17.39
CA ASN A 2 -12.92 -1.34 -17.35
C ASN A 2 -12.73 -0.91 -15.89
N GLU A 3 -11.52 -0.43 -15.55
CA GLU A 3 -11.24 0.34 -14.33
C GLU A 3 -10.94 -0.42 -13.03
N VAL A 4 -9.79 -1.10 -13.00
CA VAL A 4 -8.94 -1.10 -11.78
C VAL A 4 -7.60 -0.39 -12.05
N THR A 5 -7.12 -0.41 -13.29
CA THR A 5 -6.00 0.42 -13.77
C THR A 5 -6.35 1.90 -13.94
N GLY A 6 -7.63 2.29 -13.82
CA GLY A 6 -8.10 3.67 -13.94
C GLY A 6 -7.90 4.52 -12.68
N GLN A 7 -7.88 3.93 -11.49
CA GLN A 7 -7.96 4.70 -10.23
C GLN A 7 -6.65 5.42 -9.85
N LEU A 8 -5.48 4.89 -10.23
CA LEU A 8 -4.21 5.61 -10.02
C LEU A 8 -4.07 6.84 -10.93
N LYS A 9 -4.85 6.95 -12.02
CA LYS A 9 -4.93 8.15 -12.86
C LYS A 9 -5.97 9.17 -12.37
N GLN A 10 -6.77 8.87 -11.35
CA GLN A 10 -7.97 9.66 -11.01
C GLN A 10 -7.92 10.41 -9.68
N LEU A 11 -7.02 10.09 -8.74
CA LEU A 11 -6.85 10.89 -7.51
C LEU A 11 -6.02 12.16 -7.76
N LYS A 12 -6.24 12.86 -8.87
CA LYS A 12 -5.72 14.20 -9.11
C LYS A 12 -6.88 15.18 -9.02
N PRO A 13 -6.96 16.03 -7.98
CA PRO A 13 -7.97 17.07 -7.94
C PRO A 13 -7.80 17.99 -9.17
N GLN A 14 -8.92 18.56 -9.66
CA GLN A 14 -8.93 19.34 -10.90
C GLN A 14 -7.99 20.57 -10.88
N SER A 15 -7.49 20.97 -9.71
CA SER A 15 -6.64 22.15 -9.47
C SER A 15 -5.31 21.85 -8.71
N SER A 16 -4.71 20.67 -8.91
CA SER A 16 -3.45 20.33 -8.22
C SER A 16 -2.18 20.89 -8.90
N ASP A 17 -1.67 22.02 -8.42
CA ASP A 17 -0.25 22.40 -8.62
C ASP A 17 0.71 21.38 -8.01
N SER A 18 1.91 21.26 -8.60
CA SER A 18 2.98 20.37 -8.16
C SER A 18 3.69 20.78 -6.86
N ASN A 19 3.39 21.96 -6.30
CA ASN A 19 4.08 22.51 -5.12
C ASN A 19 3.29 22.40 -3.80
N LYS A 20 2.20 21.62 -3.77
CA LYS A 20 1.39 21.48 -2.55
C LYS A 20 2.02 20.48 -1.58
N SER A 21 2.01 20.81 -0.30
CA SER A 21 2.39 19.87 0.76
C SER A 21 1.45 18.66 0.80
N PRO A 22 1.86 17.52 1.39
CA PRO A 22 1.00 16.35 1.53
C PRO A 22 -0.35 16.66 2.20
N LEU A 23 -0.36 17.56 3.19
CA LEU A 23 -1.56 17.98 3.91
C LEU A 23 -2.51 18.79 3.02
N GLU A 24 -1.98 19.80 2.30
CA GLU A 24 -2.80 20.61 1.38
C GLU A 24 -3.39 19.75 0.26
N TYR A 25 -2.62 18.79 -0.26
CA TYR A 25 -3.11 17.87 -1.28
C TYR A 25 -4.21 16.95 -0.72
N ALA A 26 -4.02 16.41 0.48
CA ALA A 26 -5.01 15.60 1.19
C ALA A 26 -6.34 16.34 1.36
N GLU A 27 -6.31 17.61 1.79
CA GLU A 27 -7.51 18.43 1.95
C GLU A 27 -8.24 18.68 0.63
N LEU A 28 -7.52 18.85 -0.48
CA LEU A 28 -8.14 18.97 -1.81
C LEU A 28 -8.82 17.67 -2.24
N VAL A 29 -8.17 16.53 -2.06
CA VAL A 29 -8.77 15.22 -2.35
C VAL A 29 -10.02 15.01 -1.52
N LEU A 30 -10.03 15.44 -0.25
CA LEU A 30 -11.20 15.31 0.62
C LEU A 30 -12.41 16.14 0.16
N LYS A 31 -12.20 17.32 -0.43
CA LYS A 31 -13.29 18.13 -1.02
C LYS A 31 -14.01 17.41 -2.17
N GLU A 32 -13.27 16.58 -2.90
CA GLU A 32 -13.76 15.81 -4.04
C GLU A 32 -14.03 14.34 -3.69
N ALA A 33 -13.90 13.92 -2.41
CA ALA A 33 -13.96 12.52 -1.97
C ALA A 33 -15.24 11.78 -2.39
N HIS A 34 -16.37 12.51 -2.47
CA HIS A 34 -17.68 11.98 -2.88
C HIS A 34 -17.75 11.55 -4.35
N GLN A 35 -16.81 12.00 -5.18
CA GLN A 35 -16.70 11.61 -6.59
C GLN A 35 -15.98 10.26 -6.78
N TYR A 36 -15.34 9.75 -5.72
CA TYR A 36 -14.54 8.53 -5.78
C TYR A 36 -15.23 7.38 -5.04
N CYS A 37 -14.97 6.16 -5.53
CA CYS A 37 -15.21 4.95 -4.73
C CYS A 37 -14.35 4.96 -3.47
N GLY A 38 -14.64 4.06 -2.52
CA GLY A 38 -13.84 3.93 -1.30
C GLY A 38 -12.35 3.72 -1.59
N PHE A 39 -11.47 4.56 -1.05
CA PHE A 39 -10.02 4.53 -1.23
C PHE A 39 -9.24 4.66 0.08
N ASN A 40 -7.97 4.28 0.01
CA ASN A 40 -6.93 4.60 0.98
C ASN A 40 -5.83 5.36 0.23
N LEU A 41 -5.38 6.49 0.75
CA LEU A 41 -4.36 7.34 0.14
C LEU A 41 -3.29 7.67 1.17
N VAL A 42 -2.02 7.40 0.83
CA VAL A 42 -0.85 7.84 1.59
C VAL A 42 -0.10 8.84 0.73
N LEU A 43 0.15 10.03 1.29
CA LEU A 43 0.91 11.09 0.66
C LEU A 43 2.16 11.32 1.50
N ALA A 44 3.32 11.35 0.85
CA ALA A 44 4.59 11.53 1.52
C ALA A 44 5.41 12.60 0.79
N ASP A 45 5.97 13.52 1.57
CA ASP A 45 7.03 14.42 1.15
C ASP A 45 8.31 13.96 1.85
N ILE A 46 9.20 13.40 1.05
CA ILE A 46 10.48 12.84 1.50
C ILE A 46 11.43 13.94 1.98
N CYS A 47 11.40 15.12 1.35
CA CYS A 47 12.30 16.22 1.68
C CYS A 47 12.00 16.79 3.06
N THR A 48 10.71 16.86 3.42
CA THR A 48 10.27 17.34 4.75
C THR A 48 10.01 16.21 5.75
N SER A 49 10.15 14.94 5.35
CA SER A 49 9.78 13.76 6.14
C SER A 49 8.32 13.80 6.64
N THR A 50 7.43 14.41 5.86
CA THR A 50 6.00 14.50 6.18
C THR A 50 5.25 13.38 5.50
N MET A 51 4.43 12.65 6.23
CA MET A 51 3.52 11.66 5.67
C MET A 51 2.12 11.81 6.26
N VAL A 52 1.12 11.78 5.39
CA VAL A 52 -0.30 11.83 5.78
C VAL A 52 -1.08 10.71 5.11
N TYR A 53 -2.11 10.25 5.80
CA TYR A 53 -3.04 9.23 5.36
C TYR A 53 -4.47 9.79 5.31
N VAL A 54 -5.19 9.42 4.26
CA VAL A 54 -6.58 9.79 4.03
C VAL A 54 -7.38 8.58 3.57
N CYS A 55 -8.61 8.46 4.06
CA CYS A 55 -9.58 7.47 3.61
C CYS A 55 -10.97 8.11 3.53
N ASN A 56 -11.74 7.80 2.48
CA ASN A 56 -13.11 8.28 2.31
C ASN A 56 -14.18 7.25 2.73
N ARG A 57 -13.80 6.20 3.47
CA ARG A 57 -14.71 5.13 3.92
C ARG A 57 -15.23 5.34 5.35
N SER A 58 -14.95 6.47 6.01
CA SER A 58 -15.46 6.74 7.36
C SER A 58 -16.97 6.99 7.34
N LYS A 59 -17.73 6.25 8.15
CA LYS A 59 -19.18 6.44 8.33
C LYS A 59 -19.52 7.67 9.18
N LEU A 60 -18.54 8.25 9.88
CA LEU A 60 -18.68 9.56 10.51
C LEU A 60 -18.32 10.62 9.47
N ASP A 61 -19.16 11.64 9.36
CA ASP A 61 -19.04 12.82 8.46
C ASP A 61 -17.76 13.66 8.66
N ASN A 62 -16.80 13.17 9.45
CA ASN A 62 -15.51 13.81 9.69
C ASN A 62 -14.44 13.06 8.91
N LEU A 63 -14.35 13.35 7.61
CA LEU A 63 -13.20 13.00 6.80
C LEU A 63 -11.98 13.76 7.35
N THR A 64 -11.11 13.08 8.08
CA THR A 64 -9.93 13.70 8.69
C THR A 64 -8.65 13.19 8.05
N VAL A 65 -7.72 14.11 7.80
CA VAL A 65 -6.34 13.78 7.45
C VAL A 65 -5.61 13.30 8.70
N VAL A 66 -4.95 12.15 8.60
CA VAL A 66 -4.18 11.57 9.71
C VAL A 66 -2.70 11.72 9.42
N HIS A 67 -1.94 12.33 10.34
CA HIS A 67 -0.48 12.30 10.27
C HIS A 67 0.03 10.89 10.55
N VAL A 68 0.88 10.38 9.66
CA VAL A 68 1.54 9.08 9.86
C VAL A 68 2.84 9.32 10.63
N THR A 69 2.90 8.80 11.84
CA THR A 69 4.07 8.93 12.72
C THR A 69 5.20 7.98 12.30
N PRO A 70 6.45 8.21 12.73
CA PRO A 70 7.52 7.24 12.53
C PRO A 70 7.18 5.89 13.19
N GLY A 71 7.32 4.79 12.44
CA GLY A 71 7.03 3.45 12.92
C GLY A 71 6.68 2.46 11.81
N ILE A 72 6.24 1.26 12.19
CA ILE A 72 5.70 0.27 11.26
C ILE A 72 4.20 0.48 11.16
N HIS A 73 3.73 0.79 9.96
CA HIS A 73 2.30 0.93 9.65
C HIS A 73 1.93 -0.05 8.55
N VAL A 74 0.74 -0.66 8.65
CA VAL A 74 0.25 -1.62 7.66
C VAL A 74 -1.10 -1.18 7.12
N LEU A 75 -1.23 -1.23 5.79
CA LEU A 75 -2.46 -0.89 5.09
C LEU A 75 -2.96 -2.10 4.29
N ALA A 76 -4.23 -2.44 4.51
CA ALA A 76 -4.95 -3.46 3.75
C ALA A 76 -6.22 -2.84 3.13
N ASN A 77 -7.22 -3.67 2.78
CA ASN A 77 -8.54 -3.21 2.34
C ASN A 77 -9.41 -2.66 3.49
N ALA A 78 -8.78 -1.99 4.45
CA ALA A 78 -9.36 -1.44 5.67
C ALA A 78 -8.69 -0.09 5.99
N ALA A 79 -9.01 0.49 7.14
CA ALA A 79 -8.30 1.65 7.66
C ALA A 79 -6.81 1.34 7.92
N LEU A 80 -5.97 2.37 7.96
CA LEU A 80 -4.57 2.25 8.37
C LEU A 80 -4.48 1.56 9.74
N ASP A 81 -3.61 0.56 9.85
CA ASP A 81 -3.40 -0.25 11.05
C ASP A 81 -4.64 -0.99 11.58
N ALA A 82 -5.65 -1.21 10.73
CA ALA A 82 -6.75 -2.09 11.08
C ALA A 82 -6.21 -3.50 11.44
N PRO A 83 -6.67 -4.12 12.55
CA PRO A 83 -6.09 -5.34 13.11
C PRO A 83 -6.55 -6.59 12.38
N TRP A 84 -6.49 -6.59 11.05
CA TRP A 84 -6.81 -7.77 10.25
C TRP A 84 -5.71 -8.81 10.40
N PRO A 85 -6.03 -10.12 10.49
CA PRO A 85 -5.02 -11.13 10.77
C PRO A 85 -3.86 -11.11 9.77
N LYS A 86 -4.14 -10.91 8.48
CA LYS A 86 -3.10 -10.75 7.46
C LYS A 86 -2.24 -9.51 7.60
N ALA A 87 -2.82 -8.40 8.08
CA ALA A 87 -2.10 -7.17 8.33
C ALA A 87 -1.15 -7.33 9.52
N GLU A 88 -1.62 -7.99 10.58
CA GLU A 88 -0.81 -8.30 11.76
C GLU A 88 0.30 -9.31 11.46
N ARG A 89 0.04 -10.33 10.63
CA ARG A 89 1.10 -11.21 10.11
C ARG A 89 2.16 -10.43 9.34
N LEU A 90 1.76 -9.54 8.43
CA LEU A 90 2.70 -8.73 7.66
C LEU A 90 3.51 -7.81 8.58
N ARG A 91 2.86 -7.14 9.54
CA ARG A 91 3.49 -6.29 10.55
C ARG A 91 4.57 -7.06 11.32
N HIS A 92 4.21 -8.23 11.83
CA HIS A 92 5.11 -9.07 12.63
C HIS A 92 6.31 -9.52 11.80
N ASN A 93 6.08 -10.09 10.62
CA ASN A 93 7.15 -10.56 9.74
C ASN A 93 8.08 -9.42 9.30
N PHE A 94 7.54 -8.22 9.03
CA PHE A 94 8.35 -7.05 8.68
C PHE A 94 9.20 -6.58 9.85
N LYS A 95 8.63 -6.56 11.06
CA LYS A 95 9.36 -6.21 12.28
C LYS A 95 10.53 -7.17 12.52
N GLU A 96 10.29 -8.48 12.50
CA GLU A 96 11.34 -9.49 12.66
C GLU A 96 12.45 -9.33 11.61
N LEU A 97 12.07 -9.00 10.37
CA LEU A 97 13.03 -8.83 9.30
C LEU A 97 13.91 -7.59 9.50
N ILE A 98 13.33 -6.46 9.91
CA ILE A 98 14.11 -5.26 10.26
C ILE A 98 15.06 -5.55 11.42
N GLU A 99 14.55 -6.20 12.47
CA GLU A 99 15.35 -6.55 13.66
C GLU A 99 16.50 -7.51 13.31
N GLN A 100 16.28 -8.45 12.38
CA GLN A 100 17.30 -9.38 11.91
C GLN A 100 18.50 -8.68 11.24
N TYR A 101 18.26 -7.64 10.43
CA TYR A 101 19.34 -6.93 9.73
C TYR A 101 19.95 -5.79 10.56
N GLY A 102 19.22 -5.22 11.52
CA GLY A 102 19.69 -4.14 12.37
C GLY A 102 20.11 -2.92 11.56
N GLU A 103 21.37 -2.47 11.73
CA GLU A 103 21.96 -1.33 11.01
C GLU A 103 22.61 -1.71 9.66
N SER A 104 22.57 -2.99 9.28
CA SER A 104 23.13 -3.45 8.01
C SER A 104 22.32 -2.94 6.82
N GLU A 105 22.92 -2.97 5.63
CA GLU A 105 22.17 -2.65 4.40
C GLU A 105 21.07 -3.70 4.18
N TYR A 106 19.84 -3.22 3.97
CA TYR A 106 18.68 -4.07 3.74
C TYR A 106 18.70 -4.66 2.33
N PRO A 107 18.64 -6.00 2.17
CA PRO A 107 18.52 -6.62 0.85
C PRO A 107 17.07 -6.52 0.37
N ILE A 108 16.68 -5.33 -0.11
CA ILE A 108 15.28 -4.95 -0.43
C ILE A 108 14.57 -6.00 -1.28
N LYS A 109 15.24 -6.54 -2.31
CA LYS A 109 14.66 -7.60 -3.15
C LYS A 109 14.28 -8.83 -2.32
N GLU A 110 15.21 -9.38 -1.55
CA GLU A 110 14.98 -10.56 -0.72
C GLU A 110 13.90 -10.30 0.33
N MET A 111 13.87 -9.09 0.89
CA MET A 111 12.84 -8.70 1.85
C MET A 111 11.45 -8.71 1.23
N VAL A 112 11.29 -8.13 0.04
CA VAL A 112 10.01 -8.15 -0.68
C VAL A 112 9.62 -9.58 -1.05
N GLU A 113 10.55 -10.37 -1.57
CA GLU A 113 10.29 -11.77 -1.93
C GLU A 113 9.89 -12.61 -0.73
N LYS A 114 10.47 -12.38 0.46
CA LYS A 114 10.12 -13.10 1.69
C LYS A 114 8.77 -12.66 2.27
N LEU A 115 8.50 -11.34 2.29
CA LEU A 115 7.32 -10.79 2.95
C LEU A 115 6.06 -10.87 2.10
N MET A 116 6.20 -10.50 0.82
CA MET A 116 5.05 -10.24 -0.06
C MET A 116 4.58 -11.48 -0.83
N THR A 117 5.23 -12.64 -0.66
CA THR A 117 4.82 -13.91 -1.31
C THR A 117 4.06 -14.85 -0.36
N ASN A 118 3.71 -14.40 0.84
CA ASN A 118 3.00 -15.21 1.81
C ASN A 118 1.55 -15.51 1.36
N THR A 119 1.26 -16.77 1.06
CA THR A 119 -0.04 -17.27 0.60
C THR A 119 -0.92 -17.81 1.74
N ILE A 120 -0.50 -17.69 3.00
CA ILE A 120 -1.26 -18.16 4.16
C ILE A 120 -2.55 -17.34 4.28
N LYS A 121 -3.68 -18.03 4.21
CA LYS A 121 -5.03 -17.50 4.39
C LYS A 121 -5.41 -17.46 5.86
N ASP A 122 -6.35 -16.59 6.18
CA ASP A 122 -6.93 -16.49 7.52
C ASP A 122 -7.88 -17.66 7.75
N GLU A 123 -7.95 -18.16 8.99
CA GLU A 123 -9.01 -19.06 9.41
C GLU A 123 -10.37 -18.39 9.22
N GLU A 124 -11.40 -19.17 8.87
CA GLU A 124 -12.73 -18.63 8.54
C GLU A 124 -13.33 -17.80 9.69
N CYS A 125 -13.12 -18.22 10.93
CA CYS A 125 -13.58 -17.50 12.13
C CYS A 125 -12.86 -16.16 12.38
N MET A 126 -11.76 -15.90 11.67
CA MET A 126 -10.96 -14.68 11.77
C MET A 126 -11.19 -13.71 10.60
N LEU A 127 -12.05 -14.09 9.65
CA LEU A 127 -12.42 -13.23 8.53
C LEU A 127 -13.21 -11.99 9.01
N PRO A 128 -13.09 -10.85 8.30
CA PRO A 128 -13.67 -9.59 8.77
C PRO A 128 -15.21 -9.55 8.71
N GLY A 129 -15.87 -10.49 8.03
CA GLY A 129 -17.33 -10.60 8.00
C GLY A 129 -18.02 -9.48 7.22
N ILE A 130 -17.31 -8.85 6.28
CA ILE A 130 -17.81 -7.79 5.38
C ILE A 130 -18.56 -8.41 4.19
N HIS A 131 -18.10 -9.58 3.74
CA HIS A 131 -18.65 -10.40 2.68
C HIS A 131 -18.77 -11.86 3.14
N PRO A 132 -19.53 -12.70 2.40
CA PRO A 132 -19.55 -14.13 2.67
C PRO A 132 -18.15 -14.76 2.64
N PRO A 133 -17.86 -15.76 3.50
CA PRO A 133 -16.55 -16.40 3.61
C PRO A 133 -15.94 -16.85 2.28
N GLU A 134 -16.76 -17.33 1.34
CA GLU A 134 -16.32 -17.80 0.02
C GLU A 134 -15.66 -16.70 -0.81
N ARG A 135 -16.00 -15.43 -0.52
CA ARG A 135 -15.41 -14.24 -1.16
C ARG A 135 -14.24 -13.66 -0.37
N GLU A 136 -14.29 -13.70 0.96
CA GLU A 136 -13.25 -13.13 1.82
C GLU A 136 -12.02 -14.02 1.92
N HIS A 137 -12.22 -15.33 2.13
CA HIS A 137 -11.17 -16.30 2.35
C HIS A 137 -10.11 -16.33 1.23
N PRO A 138 -10.47 -16.30 -0.08
CA PRO A 138 -9.47 -16.24 -1.15
C PRO A 138 -8.60 -14.98 -1.12
N SER A 139 -9.09 -13.88 -0.54
CA SER A 139 -8.40 -12.58 -0.44
C SER A 139 -7.72 -12.34 0.91
N SER A 140 -7.73 -13.33 1.80
CA SER A 140 -7.23 -13.22 3.17
C SER A 140 -5.72 -13.44 3.31
N SER A 141 -5.02 -13.81 2.23
CA SER A 141 -3.56 -13.88 2.18
C SER A 141 -2.91 -12.52 1.86
N ILE A 142 -1.60 -12.41 2.10
CA ILE A 142 -0.79 -11.25 1.69
C ILE A 142 -0.58 -11.30 0.17
N PHE A 143 -0.17 -12.45 -0.35
CA PHE A 143 -0.12 -12.74 -1.78
C PHE A 143 -1.40 -13.46 -2.19
N VAL A 144 -2.26 -12.76 -2.93
CA VAL A 144 -3.57 -13.25 -3.33
C VAL A 144 -3.44 -14.02 -4.64
N GLU A 145 -3.61 -15.33 -4.56
CA GLU A 145 -3.68 -16.24 -5.71
C GLU A 145 -5.13 -16.74 -5.81
N THR A 146 -5.94 -16.10 -6.65
CA THR A 146 -7.28 -16.62 -6.93
C THR A 146 -7.37 -17.09 -8.37
N GLU A 147 -7.35 -18.41 -8.57
CA GLU A 147 -7.73 -19.06 -9.82
C GLU A 147 -9.26 -19.17 -9.98
N LEU A 148 -10.02 -18.75 -8.95
CA LEU A 148 -11.44 -19.07 -8.78
C LEU A 148 -12.42 -18.22 -9.61
N LEU A 149 -11.96 -17.15 -10.26
CA LEU A 149 -12.81 -16.33 -11.12
C LEU A 149 -12.18 -16.28 -12.49
N SER A 150 -12.98 -16.59 -13.52
CA SER A 150 -12.64 -16.70 -14.94
C SER A 150 -11.92 -15.49 -15.55
N GLU A 151 -11.70 -14.40 -14.79
CA GLU A 151 -10.94 -13.20 -15.18
C GLU A 151 -9.76 -12.85 -14.24
N GLY A 152 -9.19 -13.79 -13.49
CA GLY A 152 -7.86 -13.67 -12.89
C GLY A 152 -7.69 -12.50 -11.90
N TYR A 153 -8.31 -12.61 -10.73
CA TYR A 153 -8.07 -11.68 -9.62
C TYR A 153 -6.87 -12.16 -8.78
N GLY A 154 -6.00 -11.25 -8.39
CA GLY A 154 -4.85 -11.60 -7.56
C GLY A 154 -3.79 -10.52 -7.46
N THR A 155 -2.75 -10.82 -6.71
CA THR A 155 -1.57 -9.96 -6.62
C THR A 155 -0.87 -9.91 -7.96
N ARG A 156 -0.78 -8.71 -8.55
CA ARG A 156 -0.14 -8.47 -9.85
C ARG A 156 1.20 -7.77 -9.74
N SER A 157 1.52 -7.20 -8.60
CA SER A 157 2.83 -6.62 -8.33
C SER A 157 3.16 -6.65 -6.85
N SER A 158 4.45 -6.58 -6.55
CA SER A 158 5.01 -6.38 -5.22
C SER A 158 6.17 -5.40 -5.37
N SER A 159 5.99 -4.20 -4.83
CA SER A 159 6.92 -3.11 -4.99
C SER A 159 7.45 -2.66 -3.62
N ALA A 160 8.70 -2.24 -3.58
CA ALA A 160 9.30 -1.56 -2.43
C ALA A 160 9.97 -0.27 -2.86
N LEU A 161 9.79 0.76 -2.04
CA LEU A 161 10.48 2.02 -2.13
C LEU A 161 11.28 2.21 -0.84
N PHE A 162 12.60 2.27 -0.97
CA PHE A 162 13.49 2.50 0.15
C PHE A 162 14.18 3.85 -0.04
N VAL A 163 14.10 4.69 0.98
CA VAL A 163 14.66 6.05 0.96
C VAL A 163 15.63 6.17 2.12
N LYS A 164 16.91 6.37 1.80
CA LYS A 164 17.96 6.58 2.79
C LYS A 164 17.99 8.06 3.22
N SER A 165 18.55 8.34 4.39
CA SER A 165 18.75 9.71 4.90
C SER A 165 19.62 10.58 3.99
N ASN A 166 20.51 9.96 3.21
CA ASN A 166 21.35 10.62 2.21
C ASN A 166 20.61 10.89 0.87
N LYS A 167 19.29 10.70 0.85
CA LYS A 167 18.37 10.91 -0.31
C LYS A 167 18.58 9.94 -1.47
N GLU A 168 19.32 8.86 -1.26
CA GLU A 168 19.32 7.74 -2.19
C GLU A 168 18.00 6.99 -2.09
N VAL A 169 17.43 6.69 -3.25
CA VAL A 169 16.17 5.99 -3.39
C VAL A 169 16.40 4.74 -4.21
N ILE A 170 15.92 3.62 -3.65
CA ILE A 170 15.92 2.32 -4.31
C ILE A 170 14.46 1.94 -4.51
N PHE A 171 14.06 1.74 -5.76
CA PHE A 171 12.75 1.22 -6.12
C PHE A 171 12.92 -0.18 -6.70
N TYR A 172 12.31 -1.18 -6.07
CA TYR A 172 12.20 -2.53 -6.59
C TYR A 172 10.74 -2.84 -6.90
N ASP A 173 10.49 -3.46 -8.04
CA ASP A 173 9.16 -3.90 -8.43
C ASP A 173 9.23 -5.27 -9.10
N LYS A 174 8.44 -6.20 -8.59
CA LYS A 174 8.16 -7.49 -9.22
C LYS A 174 6.71 -7.48 -9.67
N TYR A 175 6.47 -7.57 -10.97
CA TYR A 175 5.15 -7.38 -11.55
C TYR A 175 4.84 -8.40 -12.64
N LEU A 176 3.55 -8.70 -12.80
CA LEU A 176 3.03 -9.64 -13.77
C LEU A 176 2.74 -8.93 -15.09
N ASP A 177 3.50 -9.30 -16.13
CA ASP A 177 3.35 -8.80 -17.49
C ASP A 177 3.15 -9.97 -18.46
N HIS A 178 2.05 -9.96 -19.22
CA HIS A 178 1.68 -11.06 -20.13
C HIS A 178 1.81 -12.48 -19.51
N LYS A 179 1.36 -12.65 -18.26
CA LYS A 179 1.45 -13.89 -17.46
C LYS A 179 2.88 -14.33 -17.09
N GLN A 180 3.87 -13.46 -17.27
CA GLN A 180 5.25 -13.69 -16.84
C GLN A 180 5.62 -12.68 -15.77
N TRP A 181 6.25 -13.16 -14.71
CA TRP A 181 6.81 -12.28 -13.68
C TRP A 181 8.05 -11.61 -14.22
N LYS A 182 8.06 -10.29 -14.18
CA LYS A 182 9.20 -9.44 -14.51
C LYS A 182 9.63 -8.69 -13.26
N GLU A 183 10.90 -8.31 -13.25
CA GLU A 183 11.48 -7.56 -12.15
C GLU A 183 12.16 -6.31 -12.69
N LYS A 184 12.10 -5.24 -11.91
CA LYS A 184 12.76 -3.98 -12.19
C LYS A 184 13.33 -3.44 -10.88
N MET A 185 14.58 -3.00 -10.93
CA MET A 185 15.21 -2.27 -9.84
C MET A 185 15.79 -0.98 -10.41
N VAL A 186 15.49 0.15 -9.76
CA VAL A 186 15.97 1.48 -10.14
C VAL A 186 16.57 2.16 -8.91
N ASN A 187 17.74 2.74 -9.10
CA ASN A 187 18.40 3.57 -8.10
C ASN A 187 18.46 5.00 -8.61
N TYR A 188 18.03 5.96 -7.79
CA TYR A 188 18.14 7.38 -8.11
C TYR A 188 18.37 8.18 -6.84
N LYS A 189 18.71 9.46 -7.00
CA LYS A 189 18.93 10.39 -5.88
C LYS A 189 17.97 11.56 -6.02
N ILE A 190 17.32 11.93 -4.92
CA ILE A 190 16.46 13.11 -4.91
C ILE A 190 17.36 14.35 -4.89
N ASN A 191 17.29 15.16 -5.95
CA ASN A 191 17.96 16.45 -6.01
C ASN A 191 17.14 17.49 -5.25
N GLU A 192 17.82 18.41 -4.56
CA GLU A 192 17.18 19.61 -4.05
C GLU A 192 16.86 20.52 -5.24
N GLY A 193 15.58 20.87 -5.39
CA GLY A 193 15.11 21.89 -6.31
C GLY A 193 15.25 23.28 -5.72
#